data_AF-A0A2A8HMR8-F1
#
_entry.id   AF-A0A2A8HMR8-F1
#
_cell.length_a   1.000
_cell.length_b   1.000
_cell.length_c   1.000
_cell.angle_alpha   90.00
_cell.angle_beta   90.00
_cell.angle_gamma   90.00
#
_symmetry.space_group_name_H-M   'P 1'
#
loop_
_entity.id
_entity.type
_entity.pdbx_description
1 polymer ?
#
loop_
_entity_poly.entity_id
_entity_poly.type
_entity_poly.pdbx_seq_one_letter_code
_entity_poly.pdbx_strand_id
1 'polypeptide(L)'
;MLVTAFAINVMLHPHPEAGTLAIRSICEFAEGSDPEAALGFVNACNVESAMVQFALVGDPLRLGGYHVLWTTDGLLPRQIIRAASRFAGGFRGAVSEAVSARLMTLPWIDEPVRQSAGLVH
;
A
#
# COMPACT_ATOMS: atom_id res chain seq x y z
N MET A 1 0.09 6.84 13.18
CA MET A 1 1.51 6.88 13.57
C MET A 1 2.35 6.59 12.34
N LEU A 2 3.25 7.49 11.95
CA LEU A 2 4.16 7.30 10.82
C LEU A 2 5.45 6.63 11.33
N VAL A 3 5.83 5.50 10.75
CA VAL A 3 7.11 4.84 11.04
C VAL A 3 7.91 4.81 9.75
N THR A 4 8.98 5.60 9.69
CA THR A 4 9.95 5.52 8.58
C THR A 4 10.92 4.40 8.89
N ALA A 5 10.67 3.23 8.34
CA ALA A 5 11.63 2.14 8.34
C ALA A 5 11.95 1.84 6.87
N PHE A 6 13.22 2.02 6.48
CA PHE A 6 13.77 1.64 5.17
C PHE A 6 13.29 2.44 3.95
N ALA A 7 13.63 3.73 3.83
CA ALA A 7 13.45 4.54 2.61
C ALA A 7 12.02 4.61 2.00
N ILE A 8 11.06 3.89 2.57
CA ILE A 8 9.65 3.83 2.20
C ILE A 8 8.84 4.28 3.41
N ASN A 9 7.71 4.93 3.16
CA ASN A 9 6.76 5.22 4.22
C ASN A 9 5.81 4.06 4.40
N VAL A 10 5.71 3.58 5.64
CA VAL A 10 4.70 2.60 6.04
C VAL A 10 3.68 3.30 6.93
N MET A 11 2.41 3.18 6.57
CA MET A 11 1.32 3.59 7.43
C MET A 11 0.64 2.38 8.08
N LEU A 12 0.39 2.52 9.38
CA LEU A 12 -0.43 1.63 10.16
C LEU A 12 -1.84 2.23 10.29
N HIS A 13 -2.84 1.54 9.78
CA HIS A 13 -4.24 1.96 9.77
C HIS A 13 -5.11 0.95 10.50
N PRO A 14 -5.54 1.23 11.74
CA PRO A 14 -6.38 0.32 12.51
C PRO A 14 -7.82 0.34 12.00
N HIS A 15 -8.43 -0.84 11.87
CA HIS A 15 -9.84 -1.04 11.57
C HIS A 15 -10.50 -1.76 12.75
N PRO A 16 -10.85 -1.04 13.84
CA PRO A 16 -11.33 -1.66 15.08
C PRO A 16 -12.62 -2.44 14.89
N GLU A 17 -13.52 -1.97 14.01
CA GLU A 17 -14.80 -2.65 13.71
C GLU A 17 -14.59 -4.01 13.04
N ALA A 18 -13.53 -4.16 12.24
CA ALA A 18 -13.17 -5.41 11.58
C ALA A 18 -12.19 -6.26 12.40
N GLY A 19 -11.71 -5.76 13.54
CA GLY A 19 -10.67 -6.42 14.33
C GLY A 19 -9.35 -6.60 13.55
N THR A 20 -8.95 -5.59 12.77
CA THR A 20 -7.72 -5.66 11.97
C THR A 20 -6.85 -4.40 12.06
N LEU A 21 -5.57 -4.57 11.69
CA LEU A 21 -4.60 -3.51 11.48
C LEU A 21 -4.02 -3.66 10.08
N ALA A 22 -4.27 -2.68 9.21
CA ALA A 22 -3.68 -2.63 7.89
C ALA A 22 -2.32 -1.94 7.93
N ILE A 23 -1.34 -2.54 7.28
CA ILE A 23 -0.02 -1.98 6.99
C ILE A 23 -0.02 -1.65 5.51
N ARG A 24 0.24 -0.39 5.15
CA ARG A 24 0.11 0.07 3.76
C ARG A 24 1.19 1.04 3.33
N SER A 25 1.47 1.08 2.03
CA SER A 25 2.39 2.02 1.39
C SER A 25 1.99 2.26 -0.07
N ILE A 26 2.32 3.44 -0.60
CA ILE A 26 2.10 3.82 -1.99
C ILE A 26 3.40 4.23 -2.67
N CYS A 27 3.48 4.00 -3.98
CA CYS A 27 4.44 4.64 -4.85
C CYS A 27 3.78 5.15 -6.13
N GLU A 28 4.34 6.22 -6.69
CA GLU A 28 3.92 6.77 -7.97
C GLU A 28 4.63 6.02 -9.10
N PHE A 29 3.87 5.65 -10.13
CA PHE A 29 4.46 5.21 -11.39
C PHE A 29 5.15 6.39 -12.09
N ALA A 30 6.06 6.07 -13.01
CA ALA A 30 6.67 7.11 -13.85
C ALA A 30 5.58 7.83 -14.68
N GLU A 31 5.74 9.14 -14.88
CA GLU A 31 4.81 9.93 -15.68
C GLU A 31 4.63 9.33 -17.09
N GLY A 32 3.38 9.17 -17.54
CA GLY A 32 3.05 8.56 -18.82
C GLY A 32 3.05 7.02 -18.83
N SER A 33 3.09 6.37 -17.66
CA SER A 33 2.94 4.92 -17.55
C SER A 33 1.57 4.46 -18.07
N ASP A 34 1.57 3.47 -18.95
CA ASP A 34 0.36 2.84 -19.51
C ASP A 34 -0.44 2.09 -18.42
N PRO A 35 -1.74 2.38 -18.23
CA PRO A 35 -2.58 1.69 -17.26
C PRO A 35 -2.64 0.17 -17.43
N GLU A 36 -2.59 -0.35 -18.66
CA GLU A 36 -2.60 -1.80 -18.90
C GLU A 36 -1.30 -2.46 -18.42
N ALA A 37 -0.16 -1.81 -18.70
CA ALA A 37 1.15 -2.25 -18.20
C ALA A 37 1.21 -2.19 -16.66
N ALA A 38 0.65 -1.14 -16.04
CA ALA A 38 0.58 -1.01 -14.59
C ALA A 38 -0.28 -2.13 -13.96
N LEU A 39 -1.40 -2.49 -14.59
CA LEU A 39 -2.24 -3.60 -14.15
C LEU A 39 -1.54 -4.95 -14.30
N GLY A 40 -0.85 -5.17 -15.43
CA GLY A 40 -0.04 -6.37 -15.66
C GLY A 40 1.04 -6.53 -14.59
N PHE A 41 1.70 -5.44 -14.22
CA PHE A 41 2.69 -5.41 -13.15
C PHE A 41 2.09 -5.74 -11.77
N VAL A 42 0.95 -5.14 -11.41
CA VAL A 42 0.23 -5.46 -10.17
C VAL A 42 -0.11 -6.95 -10.08
N ASN A 43 -0.58 -7.53 -11.18
CA ASN A 43 -0.90 -8.95 -11.22
C ASN A 43 0.35 -9.82 -11.02
N ALA A 44 1.47 -9.47 -11.65
CA ALA A 44 2.74 -10.17 -11.43
C ALA A 44 3.18 -10.11 -9.96
N CYS A 45 3.16 -8.93 -9.34
CA CYS A 45 3.49 -8.80 -7.92
C CYS A 45 2.58 -9.64 -7.01
N ASN A 46 1.28 -9.70 -7.31
CA ASN A 46 0.32 -10.49 -6.52
C ASN A 46 0.52 -12.01 -6.68
N VAL A 47 1.01 -12.48 -7.83
CA VAL A 47 1.35 -13.90 -8.03
C VAL A 47 2.58 -14.29 -7.21
N GLU A 48 3.57 -13.41 -7.14
CA GLU A 48 4.86 -13.70 -6.49
C GLU A 48 4.85 -13.40 -4.98
N SER A 49 3.97 -12.52 -4.52
CA SER A 49 3.90 -12.08 -3.14
C SER A 49 2.87 -12.84 -2.33
N ALA A 50 3.33 -13.68 -1.41
CA ALA A 50 2.47 -14.38 -0.45
C ALA A 50 1.95 -13.50 0.69
N MET A 51 2.49 -12.29 0.87
CA MET A 51 2.27 -11.49 2.09
C MET A 51 1.75 -10.08 1.82
N VAL A 52 2.21 -9.43 0.74
CA VAL A 52 1.77 -8.10 0.31
C VAL A 52 0.78 -8.26 -0.83
N GLN A 53 -0.39 -7.68 -0.68
CA GLN A 53 -1.34 -7.51 -1.78
C GLN A 53 -1.11 -6.15 -2.43
N PHE A 54 -1.08 -6.13 -3.76
CA PHE A 54 -0.89 -4.94 -4.56
C PHE A 54 -2.18 -4.55 -5.29
N ALA A 55 -2.42 -3.26 -5.43
CA ALA A 55 -3.54 -2.72 -6.20
C ALA A 55 -3.18 -1.37 -6.82
N LEU A 56 -3.95 -0.96 -7.81
CA LEU A 56 -3.91 0.41 -8.33
C LEU A 56 -4.78 1.31 -7.45
N VAL A 57 -4.30 2.52 -7.15
CA VAL A 57 -4.94 3.45 -6.21
C VAL A 57 -4.96 4.87 -6.77
N GLY A 58 -6.14 5.51 -6.73
CA GLY A 58 -6.32 6.95 -6.96
C GLY A 58 -6.12 7.43 -8.41
N ASP A 59 -6.18 8.75 -8.56
CA ASP A 59 -5.84 9.52 -9.77
C ASP A 59 -4.87 10.66 -9.37
N PRO A 60 -3.63 10.72 -9.90
CA PRO A 60 -3.04 9.82 -10.89
C PRO A 60 -2.84 8.39 -10.35
N LEU A 61 -2.73 7.44 -11.28
CA LEU A 61 -2.59 6.03 -10.98
C LEU A 61 -1.34 5.76 -10.11
N ARG A 62 -1.54 5.17 -8.93
CA ARG A 62 -0.45 4.77 -8.02
C ARG A 62 -0.48 3.27 -7.76
N LEU A 63 0.67 2.71 -7.41
CA LEU A 63 0.76 1.37 -6.87
C LEU A 63 0.60 1.43 -5.35
N GLY A 64 -0.44 0.79 -4.84
CA GLY A 64 -0.66 0.57 -3.42
C GLY A 64 -0.29 -0.85 -3.02
N GLY A 65 0.37 -1.01 -1.88
CA GLY A 65 0.62 -2.29 -1.24
C GLY A 65 -0.04 -2.35 0.14
N TYR A 66 -0.59 -3.51 0.49
CA TYR A 66 -1.30 -3.74 1.74
C TYR A 66 -0.91 -5.08 2.37
N HIS A 67 -0.85 -5.11 3.70
CA HIS A 67 -0.79 -6.32 4.50
C HIS A 67 -1.69 -6.17 5.72
N VAL A 68 -2.57 -7.14 5.97
CA VAL A 68 -3.57 -7.05 7.04
C VAL A 68 -3.21 -8.01 8.17
N LEU A 69 -3.21 -7.49 9.39
CA LEU A 69 -3.05 -8.27 10.62
C LEU A 69 -4.38 -8.33 11.37
N TRP A 70 -4.74 -9.51 11.86
CA TRP A 70 -5.86 -9.67 12.79
C TRP A 70 -5.46 -9.22 14.20
N THR A 71 -6.34 -8.48 14.88
CA THR A 71 -6.10 -7.95 16.23
C THR A 71 -6.78 -8.77 17.33
N THR A 72 -7.41 -9.90 16.98
CA THR A 72 -8.34 -10.67 17.83
C THR A 72 -7.74 -11.13 19.16
N ASP A 73 -6.42 -11.34 19.23
CA ASP A 73 -5.71 -11.77 20.45
C ASP A 73 -4.78 -10.70 21.05
N GLY A 74 -4.90 -9.45 20.56
CA GLY A 74 -3.98 -8.37 20.87
C GLY A 74 -2.67 -8.48 20.09
N LEU A 75 -2.31 -7.42 19.38
CA LEU A 75 -1.02 -7.35 18.69
C LEU A 75 0.05 -6.77 19.62
N LEU A 76 1.08 -7.56 19.91
CA LEU A 76 2.25 -7.06 20.61
C LEU A 76 3.02 -6.09 19.71
N PRO A 77 3.61 -5.01 20.23
CA PRO A 77 4.39 -4.05 19.44
C PRO A 77 5.47 -4.71 18.57
N ARG A 78 6.13 -5.76 19.07
CA ARG A 78 7.13 -6.54 18.33
C ARG A 78 6.57 -7.25 17.09
N GLN A 79 5.31 -7.69 17.11
CA GLN A 79 4.65 -8.34 15.98
C GLN A 79 4.34 -7.30 14.89
N ILE A 80 3.85 -6.13 15.29
CA ILE A 80 3.59 -5.00 14.39
C ILE A 80 4.89 -4.57 13.69
N ILE A 81 5.97 -4.39 14.46
CA ILE A 81 7.29 -4.00 13.90
C ILE A 81 7.78 -5.07 12.91
N ARG A 82 7.72 -6.36 13.26
CA ARG A 82 8.14 -7.44 12.35
C ARG A 82 7.32 -7.49 11.07
N ALA A 83 6.00 -7.34 11.18
CA ALA A 83 5.11 -7.31 10.03
C ALA A 83 5.39 -6.08 9.15
N ALA A 84 5.57 -4.90 9.74
CA ALA A 84 5.92 -3.68 9.02
C ALA A 84 7.27 -3.79 8.30
N SER A 85 8.29 -4.36 8.93
CA SER A 85 9.59 -4.58 8.30
C SER A 85 9.53 -5.59 7.15
N ARG A 86 8.78 -6.69 7.32
CA ARG A 86 8.58 -7.67 6.23
C ARG A 86 7.81 -7.05 5.09
N PHE A 87 6.73 -6.32 5.40
CA PHE A 87 5.94 -5.59 4.42
C PHE A 87 6.83 -4.63 3.63
N ALA A 88 7.66 -3.86 4.33
CA ALA A 88 8.57 -2.91 3.69
C ALA A 88 9.58 -3.58 2.76
N GLY A 89 10.15 -4.71 3.18
CA GLY A 89 11.04 -5.52 2.34
C GLY A 89 10.35 -6.05 1.09
N GLY A 90 9.16 -6.65 1.24
CA GLY A 90 8.39 -7.21 0.12
C GLY A 90 7.92 -6.13 -0.85
N PHE A 91 7.38 -5.03 -0.33
CA PHE A 91 6.94 -3.90 -1.13
C PHE A 91 8.10 -3.28 -1.94
N ARG A 92 9.24 -3.03 -1.28
CA ARG A 92 10.43 -2.49 -1.95
C ARG A 92 10.99 -3.44 -3.00
N GLY A 93 11.02 -4.75 -2.72
CA GLY A 93 11.48 -5.77 -3.65
C GLY A 93 10.68 -5.73 -4.95
N ALA A 94 9.35 -5.79 -4.83
CA ALA A 94 8.45 -5.70 -5.97
C ALA A 94 8.65 -4.40 -6.76
N VAL A 95 8.72 -3.25 -6.09
CA VAL A 95 8.86 -1.94 -6.75
C VAL A 95 10.23 -1.76 -7.44
N SER A 96 11.31 -2.34 -6.91
CA SER A 96 12.67 -2.14 -7.47
C SER A 96 12.87 -2.81 -8.83
N GLU A 97 12.05 -3.80 -9.17
CA GLU A 97 12.09 -4.50 -10.45
C GLU A 97 11.28 -3.79 -11.55
N ALA A 98 10.58 -2.70 -11.20
CA ALA A 98 9.38 -2.24 -11.89
C ALA A 98 9.41 -0.82 -12.45
N VAL A 99 10.57 -0.30 -12.88
CA VAL A 99 10.77 1.12 -13.29
C VAL A 99 11.01 2.04 -12.08
N SER A 100 11.68 3.18 -12.34
CA SER A 100 12.00 4.30 -11.44
C SER A 100 10.79 4.87 -10.68
N ALA A 101 10.18 4.07 -9.79
CA ALA A 101 9.09 4.49 -8.94
C ALA A 101 9.61 5.46 -7.87
N ARG A 102 8.96 6.62 -7.76
CA ARG A 102 9.27 7.56 -6.69
C ARG A 102 8.49 7.14 -5.46
N LEU A 103 9.22 6.66 -4.45
CA LEU A 103 8.64 6.38 -3.14
C LEU A 103 8.10 7.68 -2.55
N MET A 104 6.82 7.68 -2.26
CA MET A 104 6.14 8.85 -1.72
C MET A 104 6.50 9.00 -0.25
N THR A 105 7.07 10.15 0.10
CA THR A 105 7.27 10.56 1.49
C THR A 105 6.00 11.18 2.11
N LEU A 106 4.93 11.30 1.33
CA LEU A 106 3.62 11.77 1.79
C LEU A 106 2.79 10.60 2.34
N PRO A 107 1.96 10.82 3.38
CA PRO A 107 1.09 9.78 3.91
C PRO A 107 0.09 9.34 2.85
N TRP A 108 -0.36 8.07 2.92
CA TRP A 108 -1.55 7.62 2.17
C TRP A 108 -2.66 8.63 2.44
N ILE A 109 -3.14 9.28 1.38
CA ILE A 109 -4.29 10.15 1.49
C ILE A 109 -5.47 9.19 1.53
N ASP A 110 -6.04 8.98 2.71
CA ASP A 110 -7.42 8.54 2.78
C ASP A 110 -8.23 9.72 2.22
N GLU A 111 -8.34 9.80 0.90
CA GLU A 111 -9.33 10.69 0.33
C GLU A 111 -10.66 10.27 0.96
N PRO A 112 -11.40 11.18 1.59
CA PRO A 112 -12.82 10.94 1.64
C PRO A 112 -13.23 10.88 0.17
N VAL A 113 -13.56 9.69 -0.34
CA VAL A 113 -14.41 9.58 -1.53
C VAL A 113 -15.77 10.14 -1.12
N ARG A 114 -15.86 11.46 -1.02
CA ARG A 114 -17.09 12.21 -0.92
C ARG A 114 -17.05 13.23 -2.05
N GLN A 115 -17.94 12.98 -3.00
CA GLN A 115 -18.52 13.95 -3.90
C GLN A 115 -17.65 14.39 -5.08
N SER A 116 -17.47 13.49 -6.05
CA SER A 116 -17.39 13.89 -7.46
C SER A 116 -18.15 12.91 -8.37
N ALA A 117 -19.20 12.25 -7.86
CA ALA A 117 -20.29 11.81 -8.71
C ALA A 117 -21.35 12.93 -8.66
N GLY A 118 -21.12 13.97 -9.45
CA GLY A 118 -22.14 14.96 -9.80
C GLY A 118 -23.22 14.34 -10.69
N LEU A 119 -23.89 13.30 -10.21
CA LEU A 119 -25.05 12.66 -10.84
C LEU A 119 -26.04 12.24 -9.76
N VAL A 120 -26.58 13.22 -9.03
CA VAL A 120 -27.97 13.20 -8.58
C VAL A 120 -28.49 14.62 -8.64
N HIS A 121 -29.16 14.95 -9.75
CA HIS A 121 -30.45 15.61 -9.79
C HIS A 121 -31.08 15.35 -11.16
#